data_AF-A0A1C5GPM6-F1
#
_entry.id   AF-A0A1C5GPM6-F1
#
_cell.length_a   1.000
_cell.length_b   1.000
_cell.length_c   1.000
_cell.angle_alpha   90.00
_cell.angle_beta   90.00
_cell.angle_gamma   90.00
#
_symmetry.space_group_name_H-M   'P 1'
#
loop_
_entity.id
_entity.type
_entity.pdbx_description
1 polymer ?
#
loop_
_entity_poly.entity_id
_entity_poly.type
_entity_poly.pdbx_seq_one_letter_code
_entity_poly.pdbx_strand_id
1 'polypeptide(L)' 'MTFLLLLLLLLALAVASAAGLTTDSRDSADWKPTADGRRWQSRPC' A
#
# COMPACT_ATOMS: atom_id res chain seq x y z
N MET A 1 -10.98 15.96 24.97
CA MET A 1 -11.86 15.60 23.83
C MET A 1 -11.07 15.14 22.61
N THR A 2 -10.09 15.90 22.14
CA THR A 2 -9.19 15.53 21.02
C THR A 2 -8.48 14.19 21.18
N PHE A 3 -7.97 13.87 22.37
CA PHE A 3 -7.34 12.56 22.63
C PHE A 3 -8.29 11.38 22.41
N LEU A 4 -9.56 11.51 22.86
CA LEU A 4 -10.57 10.46 22.67
C LEU A 4 -10.91 10.27 21.19
N LEU A 5 -10.98 11.37 20.42
CA LEU A 5 -11.19 11.32 18.97
C LEU A 5 -10.03 10.62 18.26
N LEU A 6 -8.79 10.92 18.67
CA LEU A 6 -7.59 10.26 18.13
C LEU A 6 -7.57 8.77 18.46
N LEU A 7 -7.91 8.40 19.69
CA LEU A 7 -8.01 7.00 20.10
C LEU A 7 -9.08 6.25 19.27
N LEU A 8 -10.23 6.89 19.07
CA LEU A 8 -11.32 6.31 18.28
C LEU A 8 -10.93 6.14 16.81
N LEU A 9 -10.19 7.10 16.23
CA LEU A 9 -9.63 6.99 14.88
C LEU A 9 -8.66 5.80 14.76
N LEU A 10 -7.72 5.66 15.70
CA LEU A 10 -6.77 4.55 15.69
C LEU A 10 -7.47 3.20 15.85
N LEU A 11 -8.50 3.14 16.70
CA LEU A 11 -9.30 1.92 16.89
C LEU A 11 -10.05 1.55 15.60
N ALA A 12 -10.69 2.53 14.95
CA ALA A 12 -11.36 2.30 13.67
C ALA A 12 -10.39 1.80 12.59
N LEU A 13 -9.19 2.38 12.53
CA LEU A 13 -8.16 1.97 11.59
C LEU A 13 -7.67 0.54 11.87
N ALA A 14 -7.45 0.19 13.14
CA ALA A 14 -7.06 -1.16 13.54
C ALA A 14 -8.12 -2.20 13.15
N VAL A 15 -9.41 -1.88 13.36
CA VAL A 15 -10.52 -2.74 12.94
C VAL A 15 -10.56 -2.89 11.42
N ALA A 16 -10.40 -1.80 10.67
CA ALA A 16 -10.37 -1.84 9.20
C ALA A 16 -9.22 -2.70 8.66
N SER A 17 -8.02 -2.58 9.25
CA SER A 17 -6.87 -3.40 8.90
C SER A 17 -7.10 -4.88 9.21
N ALA A 18 -7.64 -5.20 10.39
CA ALA A 18 -7.95 -6.58 10.79
C ALA A 18 -9.06 -7.21 9.92
N ALA A 19 -10.01 -6.40 9.44
CA ALA A 19 -11.05 -6.82 8.51
C ALA A 19 -10.54 -6.94 7.06
N GLY A 20 -9.27 -6.62 6.79
CA GLY A 20 -8.70 -6.66 5.44
C GLY A 20 -9.23 -5.55 4.52
N LEU A 21 -9.94 -4.54 5.04
CA LEU A 21 -10.44 -3.40 4.26
C LEU A 21 -9.31 -2.51 3.74
N THR A 22 -8.13 -2.60 4.35
CA THR A 22 -6.91 -1.91 3.91
C THR A 22 -5.98 -2.82 3.12
N THR A 23 -6.41 -4.04 2.75
CA THR A 23 -5.59 -4.93 1.92
C THR A 23 -5.36 -4.25 0.58
N ASP A 24 -4.13 -3.85 0.33
CA ASP A 24 -3.74 -3.27 -0.96
C ASP A 24 -3.81 -4.38 -2.01
N SER A 25 -4.88 -4.39 -2.81
CA SER A 25 -5.05 -5.31 -3.93
C SER A 25 -4.29 -4.86 -5.18
N ARG A 26 -3.65 -3.68 -5.12
CA ARG A 26 -2.89 -3.13 -6.23
C ARG A 26 -1.44 -3.53 -6.03
N ASP A 27 -0.84 -4.16 -7.04
CA ASP A 27 0.60 -4.39 -7.04
C ASP A 27 1.30 -3.03 -7.19
N SER A 28 1.47 -2.34 -6.07
CA SER A 28 1.96 -0.97 -5.97
C SER A 28 3.49 -0.87 -6.08
N ALA A 29 4.14 -1.95 -6.53
CA ALA A 29 5.58 -2.05 -6.65
C ALA A 29 6.02 -2.62 -8.01
N ASP A 30 5.36 -2.21 -9.09
CA ASP A 30 5.86 -2.38 -10.47
C ASP A 30 7.08 -1.45 -10.76
N TRP A 31 7.94 -1.22 -9.76
CA TRP A 31 9.17 -0.46 -9.89
C TRP A 31 10.16 -1.30 -10.70
N LYS A 32 10.01 -1.34 -12.02
CA LYS A 32 11.04 -1.92 -12.86
C LYS A 32 12.27 -0.98 -12.80
N PRO A 33 13.44 -1.43 -12.31
CA PRO A 33 14.63 -0.60 -12.30
C PRO A 33 14.86 -0.12 -13.73
N THR A 34 14.86 1.18 -13.90
CA THR A 34 15.04 1.79 -15.21
C THR A 34 16.53 2.05 -15.34
N ALA A 35 17.27 1.13 -15.96
CA ALA A 35 18.67 1.40 -16.31
C ALA A 35 18.68 2.51 -17.36
N ASP A 36 19.30 3.65 -17.04
CA ASP A 36 19.47 4.80 -17.95
C ASP A 36 18.17 5.32 -18.59
N GLY A 37 17.05 5.30 -17.85
CA GLY A 37 15.77 5.80 -18.36
C GLY A 37 15.08 4.88 -19.39
N ARG A 38 15.59 3.66 -19.63
CA ARG A 38 14.90 2.63 -20.43
C ARG A 38 14.28 1.53 -19.58
N ARG A 39 12.99 1.26 -19.83
CA ARG A 39 12.31 0.08 -19.27
C ARG A 39 13.03 -1.19 -19.73
N TRP A 40 13.45 -2.03 -18.79
CA TRP A 40 14.07 -3.31 -19.12
C TRP A 40 13.03 -4.20 -19.82
N GLN A 41 13.17 -4.45 -21.12
CA GLN A 41 12.35 -5.40 -21.85
C GLN A 41 12.94 -6.79 -21.63
N SER A 42 12.41 -7.54 -20.67
CA SER A 42 12.60 -8.98 -20.57
C SER A 42 11.93 -9.60 -21.78
N ARG A 43 12.71 -9.93 -22.82
CA ARG A 43 12.23 -10.73 -23.95
C ARG A 43 11.87 -12.13 -23.42
N PRO A 44 10.69 -12.67 -23.72
CA PRO A 44 10.44 -14.09 -23.53
C PRO A 44 11.30 -14.86 -24.55
N CYS A 45 12.05 -15.86 -24.06
CA CYS A 45 12.75 -16.84 -24.89
C CYS A 45 11.76 -17.83 -25.51
#